data_AF-A0A651I483-F1
#
_entry.id   AF-A0A651I483-F1
#
_cell.length_a   1.000
_cell.length_b   1.000
_cell.length_c   1.000
_cell.angle_alpha   90.00
_cell.angle_beta   90.00
_cell.angle_gamma   90.00
#
_symmetry.space_group_name_H-M   'P 1'
#
loop_
_entity.id
_entity.type
_entity.pdbx_description
1 polymer ?
#
loop_
_entity_poly.entity_id
_entity_poly.type
_entity_poly.pdbx_seq_one_letter_code
_entity_poly.pdbx_strand_id
1 'polypeptide(L)'
;MLNESGMDCINYSTTSIGWAGQIDIPFGITLEAYGWVYNAQASQVRNLILEIRQGWTIRCDMRGLCDEVPPDDVQSVIASFELFPNPAKDEISLFSGVNTGPIELEIYNVSGEKILDYAMYIHPNSKIDLRGLSSGVQLIHLSYNHFSPTMSFLKQ
;
A
#
# COMPACT_ATOMS: atom_id res chain seq x y z
N MET A 1 16.00 -17.78 0.57
CA MET A 1 15.72 -16.40 1.03
C MET A 1 15.46 -15.58 -0.22
N LEU A 2 14.28 -14.99 -0.35
CA LEU A 2 13.89 -14.15 -1.50
C LEU A 2 13.94 -12.66 -1.20
N ASN A 3 14.36 -12.26 0.00
CA ASN A 3 14.53 -10.86 0.35
C ASN A 3 15.33 -10.14 -0.75
N GLU A 4 14.78 -9.02 -1.23
CA GLU A 4 15.42 -8.13 -2.21
C GLU A 4 15.79 -8.78 -3.55
N SER A 5 15.17 -9.91 -3.93
CA SER A 5 15.50 -10.58 -5.20
C SER A 5 15.00 -9.84 -6.46
N GLY A 6 14.39 -8.66 -6.31
CA GLY A 6 14.00 -7.78 -7.41
C GLY A 6 12.87 -8.27 -8.32
N MET A 7 12.16 -9.34 -7.96
CA MET A 7 10.95 -9.76 -8.68
C MET A 7 9.77 -8.85 -8.29
N ASP A 8 8.80 -8.75 -9.18
CA ASP A 8 7.57 -8.00 -8.96
C ASP A 8 6.43 -8.90 -8.45
N CYS A 9 5.28 -8.29 -8.17
CA CYS A 9 4.09 -8.98 -7.66
C CYS A 9 3.62 -10.12 -8.59
N ILE A 10 3.67 -9.90 -9.90
CA ILE A 10 3.25 -10.87 -10.91
C ILE A 10 4.19 -12.07 -10.91
N ASN A 11 5.49 -11.81 -10.99
CA ASN A 11 6.52 -12.84 -11.00
C ASN A 11 6.58 -13.62 -9.68
N TYR A 12 6.33 -12.96 -8.54
CA TYR A 12 6.23 -13.65 -7.25
C TYR A 12 4.98 -14.53 -7.16
N SER A 13 3.85 -14.05 -7.69
CA SER A 13 2.59 -14.80 -7.75
C SER A 13 2.71 -16.04 -8.64
N THR A 14 3.27 -15.88 -9.84
CA THR A 14 3.49 -17.00 -10.79
C THR A 14 4.48 -18.01 -10.23
N THR A 15 5.52 -17.56 -9.54
CA THR A 15 6.48 -18.43 -8.85
C THR A 15 5.80 -19.29 -7.79
N SER A 16 4.97 -18.68 -6.93
CA SER A 16 4.23 -19.40 -5.88
C SER A 16 3.27 -20.44 -6.45
N ILE A 17 2.57 -20.10 -7.54
CA ILE A 17 1.69 -21.02 -8.27
C ILE A 17 2.49 -22.16 -8.91
N GLY A 18 3.63 -21.83 -9.53
CA GLY A 18 4.52 -22.78 -10.17
C GLY A 18 5.10 -23.81 -9.20
N TRP A 19 5.58 -23.37 -8.03
CA TRP A 19 6.05 -24.27 -6.97
C TRP A 19 4.99 -25.25 -6.51
N ALA A 20 3.77 -24.76 -6.29
CA ALA A 20 2.67 -25.60 -5.85
C ALA A 20 2.15 -26.57 -6.92
N GLY A 21 2.50 -26.34 -8.19
CA GLY A 21 2.17 -27.24 -9.31
C GLY A 21 3.18 -28.36 -9.53
N GLN A 22 4.29 -28.40 -8.79
CA GLN A 22 5.29 -29.48 -8.94
C GLN A 22 4.79 -30.79 -8.34
N ILE A 23 5.21 -31.92 -8.91
CA ILE A 23 4.85 -33.26 -8.42
C ILE A 23 5.59 -33.57 -7.11
N ASP A 24 6.88 -33.21 -7.03
CA ASP A 24 7.75 -33.45 -5.89
C ASP A 24 8.09 -32.15 -5.17
N ILE A 25 7.14 -31.65 -4.38
CA ILE A 25 7.33 -30.42 -3.58
C ILE A 25 8.00 -30.79 -2.25
N PRO A 26 9.11 -30.12 -1.88
CA PRO A 26 9.75 -30.32 -0.58
C PRO A 26 8.81 -30.02 0.60
N PHE A 27 8.98 -30.73 1.72
CA PHE A 27 8.22 -30.49 2.96
C PHE A 27 8.99 -29.57 3.92
N GLY A 28 8.27 -28.72 4.67
CA GLY A 28 8.82 -27.98 5.82
C GLY A 28 9.75 -26.82 5.49
N ILE A 29 9.63 -26.22 4.30
CA ILE A 29 10.49 -25.10 3.89
C ILE A 29 10.16 -23.84 4.66
N THR A 30 11.17 -23.12 5.14
CA THR A 30 11.04 -21.75 5.64
C THR A 30 11.57 -20.78 4.60
N LEU A 31 10.75 -19.81 4.20
CA LEU A 31 11.06 -18.82 3.18
C LEU A 31 10.83 -17.41 3.71
N GLU A 32 11.90 -16.64 3.79
CA GLU A 32 11.83 -15.20 4.02
C GLU A 32 11.59 -14.49 2.68
N ALA A 33 10.49 -13.73 2.60
CA ALA A 33 10.06 -12.95 1.45
C ALA A 33 9.65 -11.55 1.93
N TYR A 34 10.58 -10.82 2.54
CA TYR A 34 10.35 -9.46 3.04
C TYR A 34 10.07 -8.43 1.94
N GLY A 35 8.95 -7.71 2.05
CA GLY A 35 8.58 -6.61 1.12
C GLY A 35 7.84 -7.08 -0.13
N TRP A 36 7.44 -8.35 -0.16
CA TRP A 36 6.84 -8.98 -1.34
C TRP A 36 5.32 -8.95 -1.30
N VAL A 37 4.72 -8.83 -2.48
CA VAL A 37 3.27 -8.80 -2.66
C VAL A 37 2.84 -9.91 -3.62
N TYR A 38 1.77 -10.64 -3.31
CA TYR A 38 1.21 -11.68 -4.18
C TYR A 38 -0.30 -11.52 -4.39
N ASN A 39 -0.82 -12.02 -5.53
CA ASN A 39 -2.22 -11.84 -5.92
C ASN A 39 -3.19 -12.83 -5.28
N ALA A 40 -4.47 -12.64 -5.57
CA ALA A 40 -5.56 -13.45 -5.07
C ALA A 40 -5.43 -14.95 -5.42
N GLN A 41 -4.94 -15.26 -6.62
CA GLN A 41 -4.77 -16.62 -7.10
C GLN A 41 -3.63 -17.33 -6.35
N ALA A 42 -2.48 -16.68 -6.24
CA ALA A 42 -1.33 -17.19 -5.49
C ALA A 42 -1.69 -17.41 -4.01
N SER A 43 -2.52 -16.55 -3.41
CA SER A 43 -2.99 -16.70 -2.04
C SER A 43 -3.70 -18.03 -1.76
N GLN A 44 -4.56 -18.49 -2.68
CA GLN A 44 -5.30 -19.74 -2.49
C GLN A 44 -4.37 -20.94 -2.53
N VAL A 45 -3.46 -20.93 -3.52
CA VAL A 45 -2.52 -22.01 -3.78
C VAL A 45 -1.45 -22.10 -2.69
N ARG A 46 -0.91 -20.95 -2.25
CA ARG A 46 0.05 -20.84 -1.14
C ARG A 46 -0.50 -21.44 0.15
N ASN A 47 -1.69 -21.02 0.55
CA ASN A 47 -2.31 -21.48 1.78
C ASN A 47 -2.58 -23.00 1.74
N LEU A 48 -3.25 -23.48 0.67
CA LEU A 48 -3.68 -24.87 0.61
C LEU A 48 -2.52 -25.85 0.35
N ILE A 49 -1.61 -25.52 -0.56
CA ILE A 49 -0.59 -26.46 -1.02
C ILE A 49 0.71 -26.25 -0.26
N LEU A 50 1.26 -25.03 -0.23
CA LEU A 50 2.57 -24.79 0.37
C LEU A 50 2.50 -24.86 1.89
N GLU A 51 1.57 -24.12 2.51
CA GLU A 51 1.49 -24.03 3.98
C GLU A 51 0.81 -25.24 4.61
N ILE A 52 -0.44 -25.53 4.22
CA ILE A 52 -1.23 -26.61 4.86
C ILE A 52 -0.71 -28.00 4.49
N ARG A 53 -0.56 -28.30 3.19
CA ARG A 53 -0.18 -29.65 2.75
C ARG A 53 1.32 -29.92 2.89
N GLN A 54 2.16 -28.94 2.57
CA GLN A 54 3.62 -29.13 2.55
C GLN A 54 4.35 -28.51 3.76
N GLY A 55 3.63 -27.86 4.68
CA GLY A 55 4.22 -27.36 5.92
C GLY A 55 5.18 -26.19 5.74
N TRP A 56 5.08 -25.45 4.64
CA TRP A 56 5.94 -24.28 4.42
C TRP A 56 5.58 -23.15 5.37
N THR A 57 6.60 -22.39 5.76
CA THR A 57 6.45 -21.13 6.49
C THR A 57 7.02 -20.01 5.64
N ILE A 58 6.16 -19.24 5.00
CA ILE A 58 6.55 -18.08 4.20
C ILE A 58 6.29 -16.81 5.03
N ARG A 59 7.31 -15.97 5.19
CA ARG A 59 7.29 -14.81 6.09
C ARG A 59 7.50 -13.50 5.35
N CYS A 60 6.88 -12.46 5.90
CA CYS A 60 7.09 -11.06 5.53
C CYS A 60 6.67 -10.67 4.10
N ASP A 61 5.94 -11.54 3.41
CA ASP A 61 5.15 -11.20 2.22
C ASP A 61 3.70 -10.85 2.64
N MET A 62 2.98 -10.19 1.74
CA MET A 62 1.57 -9.86 1.96
C MET A 62 0.73 -10.07 0.71
N ARG A 63 -0.54 -10.42 0.91
CA ARG A 63 -1.51 -10.43 -0.19
C ARG A 63 -1.78 -8.99 -0.63
N GLY A 64 -1.72 -8.75 -1.94
CA GLY A 64 -2.12 -7.49 -2.55
C GLY A 64 -2.71 -7.68 -3.95
N LEU A 65 -2.86 -6.58 -4.66
CA LEU A 65 -3.34 -6.57 -6.03
C LEU A 65 -2.13 -6.49 -6.94
N CYS A 66 -1.83 -7.58 -7.66
CA CYS A 66 -0.74 -7.58 -8.64
C CYS A 66 -1.15 -7.00 -9.99
N ASP A 67 -2.45 -6.94 -10.23
CA ASP A 67 -3.05 -6.30 -11.39
C ASP A 67 -3.81 -5.09 -10.88
N GLU A 68 -3.08 -4.01 -10.61
CA GLU A 68 -3.64 -2.70 -10.86
C GLU A 68 -2.72 -2.05 -11.89
N VAL A 69 -3.07 -2.23 -13.16
CA VAL A 69 -3.19 -1.00 -13.96
C VAL A 69 -4.09 -0.13 -13.09
N PRO A 70 -3.56 0.93 -12.46
CA PRO A 70 -4.44 1.90 -11.81
C PRO A 70 -5.57 2.15 -12.79
N PRO A 71 -6.86 2.12 -12.39
CA PRO A 71 -7.96 2.20 -13.35
C PRO A 71 -7.59 3.22 -14.42
N ASP A 72 -7.69 2.85 -15.71
CA ASP A 72 -7.37 3.77 -16.82
C ASP A 72 -8.02 5.15 -16.61
N ASP A 73 -9.08 5.17 -15.79
CA ASP A 73 -9.59 6.32 -15.08
C ASP A 73 -8.78 6.71 -13.82
N VAL A 74 -7.74 7.54 -14.04
CA VAL A 74 -7.01 8.29 -12.99
C VAL A 74 -7.96 8.97 -11.98
N GLN A 75 -9.18 9.35 -12.38
CA GLN A 75 -10.13 9.98 -11.47
C GLN A 75 -10.67 9.04 -10.40
N SER A 76 -10.90 7.77 -10.74
CA SER A 76 -11.35 6.75 -9.77
C SER A 76 -10.30 6.50 -8.69
N VAL A 77 -9.01 6.57 -9.06
CA VAL A 77 -7.90 6.47 -8.11
C VAL A 77 -7.88 7.68 -7.17
N ILE A 78 -7.95 8.89 -7.71
CA ILE A 78 -7.97 10.13 -6.92
C ILE A 78 -9.17 10.13 -5.95
N ALA A 79 -10.34 9.71 -6.43
CA ALA A 79 -11.57 9.65 -5.65
C ALA A 79 -11.55 8.58 -4.54
N SER A 80 -10.59 7.65 -4.55
CA SER A 80 -10.46 6.65 -3.50
C SER A 80 -9.78 7.16 -2.24
N PHE A 81 -9.20 8.37 -2.28
CA PHE A 81 -8.60 9.00 -1.11
C PHE A 81 -9.59 9.92 -0.42
N GLU A 82 -9.70 9.77 0.90
CA GLU A 82 -10.61 10.56 1.70
C GLU A 82 -9.92 11.12 2.94
N LEU A 83 -10.29 12.36 3.29
CA LEU A 83 -9.76 13.10 4.43
C LEU A 83 -10.87 13.42 5.42
N PHE A 84 -10.78 12.90 6.64
CA PHE A 84 -11.79 13.12 7.68
C PHE A 84 -11.22 13.35 9.08
N PRO A 85 -11.80 14.26 9.88
CA PRO A 85 -12.88 15.17 9.52
C PRO A 85 -12.35 16.33 8.65
N ASN A 86 -13.20 16.85 7.75
CA ASN A 86 -12.95 18.11 7.06
C ASN A 86 -14.20 18.99 7.24
N PRO A 87 -14.16 20.05 8.08
CA PRO A 87 -12.97 20.70 8.67
C PRO A 87 -12.28 19.90 9.80
N ALA A 88 -10.95 20.07 9.92
CA ALA A 88 -10.08 19.40 10.89
C ALA A 88 -9.54 20.37 11.96
N LYS A 89 -9.33 19.88 13.19
CA LYS A 89 -8.69 20.63 14.28
C LYS A 89 -7.26 20.18 14.49
N ASP A 90 -7.02 19.19 15.33
CA ASP A 90 -5.66 18.79 15.71
C ASP A 90 -5.14 17.60 14.90
N GLU A 91 -6.04 16.84 14.31
CA GLU A 91 -5.72 15.65 13.52
C GLU A 91 -6.68 15.52 12.34
N ILE A 92 -6.20 14.89 11.27
CA ILE A 92 -7.02 14.42 10.13
C ILE A 92 -6.62 12.99 9.80
N SER A 93 -7.60 12.17 9.46
CA SER A 93 -7.43 10.78 9.05
C SER A 93 -7.40 10.71 7.53
N LEU A 94 -6.46 9.92 7.00
CA LEU A 94 -6.32 9.65 5.57
C LEU A 94 -6.72 8.21 5.28
N PHE A 95 -7.74 8.04 4.45
CA PHE A 95 -8.21 6.75 3.96
C PHE A 95 -7.82 6.57 2.49
N SER A 96 -7.61 5.33 2.07
CA SER A 96 -7.43 4.96 0.67
C SER A 96 -8.21 3.69 0.36
N GLY A 97 -8.99 3.72 -0.72
CA GLY A 97 -9.68 2.56 -1.27
C GLY A 97 -8.79 1.65 -2.12
N VAL A 98 -7.54 2.04 -2.39
CA VAL A 98 -6.57 1.29 -3.19
C VAL A 98 -5.33 0.94 -2.36
N ASN A 99 -4.60 -0.10 -2.76
CA ASN A 99 -3.35 -0.46 -2.10
C ASN A 99 -2.22 0.41 -2.65
N THR A 100 -1.73 1.34 -1.84
CA THR A 100 -0.76 2.35 -2.28
C THR A 100 0.70 1.99 -2.00
N GLY A 101 0.98 1.00 -1.16
CA GLY A 101 2.33 0.81 -0.61
C GLY A 101 2.75 1.99 0.28
N PRO A 102 4.07 2.31 0.38
CA PRO A 102 4.51 3.53 1.03
C PRO A 102 4.16 4.74 0.14
N ILE A 103 3.60 5.77 0.77
CA ILE A 103 3.28 7.04 0.13
C ILE A 103 4.20 8.14 0.66
N GLU A 104 4.52 9.12 -0.18
CA GLU A 104 5.09 10.40 0.24
C GLU A 104 3.92 11.39 0.43
N LEU A 105 3.88 12.04 1.59
CA LEU A 105 2.85 13.01 1.93
C LEU A 105 3.48 14.36 2.18
N GLU A 106 3.00 15.37 1.47
CA GLU A 106 3.42 16.75 1.63
C GLU A 106 2.20 17.64 1.91
N ILE A 107 2.33 18.59 2.83
CA ILE A 107 1.30 19.58 3.13
C ILE A 107 1.78 20.96 2.72
N TYR A 108 0.95 21.68 1.98
CA TYR A 108 1.21 23.03 1.50
C TYR A 108 0.16 24.02 2.01
N ASN A 109 0.58 25.26 2.27
CA ASN A 109 -0.37 26.36 2.44
C ASN A 109 -0.89 26.86 1.07
N VAL A 110 -1.91 27.74 1.08
CA VAL A 110 -2.47 28.33 -0.16
C VAL A 110 -1.48 29.19 -0.95
N SER A 111 -0.36 29.60 -0.35
CA SER A 111 0.72 30.31 -1.03
C SER A 111 1.72 29.36 -1.73
N GLY A 112 1.53 28.04 -1.60
CA GLY A 112 2.39 27.03 -2.21
C GLY A 112 3.66 26.70 -1.40
N GLU A 113 3.77 27.16 -0.16
CA GLU A 113 4.87 26.82 0.73
C GLU A 113 4.63 25.44 1.34
N LYS A 114 5.64 24.55 1.29
CA LYS A 114 5.63 23.24 1.93
C LYS A 114 5.82 23.38 3.44
N ILE A 115 4.82 22.94 4.22
CA ILE A 115 4.80 23.02 5.68
C ILE A 115 5.26 21.70 6.31
N LEU A 116 4.84 20.57 5.75
CA LEU A 116 5.19 19.23 6.23
C LEU A 116 5.50 18.29 5.08
N ASP A 117 6.35 17.30 5.36
CA ASP A 117 6.78 16.27 4.42
C ASP A 117 7.21 15.02 5.20
N TYR A 118 6.61 13.87 4.90
CA TYR A 118 7.08 12.57 5.38
C TYR A 118 6.51 11.40 4.58
N ALA A 119 7.21 10.28 4.61
CA ALA A 119 6.74 9.01 4.02
C ALA A 119 5.99 8.15 5.06
N MET A 120 4.92 7.48 4.63
CA MET A 120 4.12 6.60 5.50
C MET A 120 3.38 5.49 4.74
N TYR A 121 2.93 4.46 5.46
CA TYR A 121 1.95 3.51 4.95
C TYR A 121 0.54 3.93 5.38
N ILE A 122 -0.44 3.83 4.47
CA ILE A 122 -1.84 4.09 4.80
C ILE A 122 -2.45 2.85 5.45
N HIS A 123 -2.91 3.00 6.69
CA HIS A 123 -3.67 2.03 7.44
C HIS A 123 -5.05 2.61 7.77
N PRO A 124 -6.06 1.80 8.13
CA PRO A 124 -7.40 2.29 8.48
C PRO A 124 -7.44 3.33 9.61
N ASN A 125 -6.37 3.45 10.41
CA ASN A 125 -6.24 4.40 11.50
C ASN A 125 -5.08 5.40 11.27
N SER A 126 -4.64 5.59 10.02
CA SER A 126 -3.60 6.56 9.69
C SER A 126 -4.07 7.98 9.96
N LYS A 127 -3.36 8.65 10.87
CA LYS A 127 -3.63 10.02 11.29
C LYS A 127 -2.45 10.92 10.99
N ILE A 128 -2.77 12.17 10.69
CA ILE A 128 -1.84 13.25 10.39
C ILE A 128 -2.03 14.31 11.48
N ASP A 129 -0.95 14.67 12.17
CA ASP A 129 -0.96 15.70 13.21
C ASP A 129 -0.93 17.10 12.57
N LEU A 130 -1.91 17.93 12.93
CA LEU A 130 -2.11 19.26 12.38
C LEU A 130 -1.86 20.38 13.41
N ARG A 131 -1.47 20.05 14.65
CA ARG A 131 -1.37 21.04 15.75
C ARG A 131 -0.38 22.17 15.47
N GLY A 132 0.63 21.92 14.65
CA GLY A 132 1.63 22.92 14.23
C GLY A 132 1.20 23.80 13.05
N LEU A 133 0.03 23.56 12.45
CA LEU A 133 -0.39 24.20 11.21
C LEU A 133 -1.35 25.35 11.48
N SER A 134 -1.23 26.43 10.70
CA SER A 134 -2.10 27.59 10.77
C SER A 134 -3.53 27.27 10.30
N SER A 135 -4.53 27.91 10.91
CA SER A 135 -5.91 27.80 10.46
C SER A 135 -6.07 28.35 9.03
N GLY A 136 -6.89 27.69 8.23
CA GLY A 136 -7.11 28.04 6.83
C GLY A 136 -7.19 26.81 5.93
N VAL A 137 -7.39 27.07 4.63
CA VAL A 137 -7.33 26.01 3.62
C VAL A 137 -5.89 25.58 3.45
N GLN A 138 -5.66 24.28 3.39
CA GLN A 138 -4.35 23.69 3.10
C GLN A 138 -4.51 22.59 2.06
N LEU A 139 -3.43 22.27 1.37
CA LEU A 139 -3.38 21.24 0.34
C LEU A 139 -2.51 20.08 0.83
N ILE A 140 -3.03 18.86 0.71
CA ILE A 140 -2.27 17.63 0.90
C ILE A 140 -1.97 17.08 -0.48
N HIS A 141 -0.69 16.96 -0.79
CA HIS A 141 -0.17 16.28 -1.96
C HIS A 141 0.32 14.90 -1.55
N LEU A 142 -0.17 13.86 -2.21
CA LEU A 142 0.32 12.50 -2.02
C LEU A 142 1.07 12.08 -3.28
N SER A 143 2.18 11.37 -3.13
CA SER A 143 2.91 10.75 -4.24
C SER A 143 3.10 9.26 -3.95
N TYR A 144 2.68 8.42 -4.88
CA TYR A 144 2.88 6.97 -4.82
C TYR A 144 2.82 6.36 -6.21
N ASN A 145 3.75 5.45 -6.51
CA ASN A 145 3.91 4.88 -7.85
C ASN A 145 3.97 5.98 -8.94
N HIS A 146 2.95 6.06 -9.82
CA HIS A 146 2.79 7.06 -10.86
C HIS A 146 1.65 8.06 -10.59
N PHE A 147 1.09 8.05 -9.38
CA PHE A 147 -0.04 8.88 -8.97
C PHE A 147 0.42 9.99 -8.04
N SER A 148 -0.16 11.17 -8.25
CA SER A 148 0.10 12.33 -7.43
C SER A 148 -1.18 13.11 -7.07
N PRO A 149 -2.17 12.50 -6.36
CA PRO A 149 -3.41 13.18 -6.03
C PRO A 149 -3.16 14.36 -5.07
N THR A 150 -3.92 15.43 -5.27
CA THR A 150 -3.90 16.60 -4.39
C THR A 150 -5.31 16.87 -3.88
N MET A 151 -5.45 17.03 -2.57
CA MET A 151 -6.72 17.28 -1.90
C MET A 151 -6.62 18.53 -1.04
N SER A 152 -7.73 19.26 -0.89
CA SER A 152 -7.79 20.39 0.04
C SER A 152 -8.53 20.00 1.32
N PHE A 153 -8.12 20.56 2.45
CA PHE A 153 -8.85 20.49 3.71
C PHE A 153 -8.83 21.82 4.43
N LEU A 154 -9.82 22.04 5.30
CA LEU A 154 -9.91 23.23 6.13
C LEU A 154 -9.39 22.93 7.54
N LYS A 155 -8.28 23.55 7.94
CA LYS A 155 -7.78 23.58 9.31
C LYS A 155 -8.50 24.68 10.09
N GLN A 156 -9.06 24.34 11.26
CA GLN A 156 -9.66 25.28 12.21
C GLN A 156 -8.73 25.56 13.37
#